data_AF-A0A537JYG7-F1
#
_entry.id   AF-A0A537JYG7-F1
#
_cell.length_a   1.000
_cell.length_b   1.000
_cell.length_c   1.000
_cell.angle_alpha   90.00
_cell.angle_beta   90.00
_cell.angle_gamma   90.00
#
_symmetry.space_group_name_H-M   'P 1'
#
loop_
_entity.id
_entity.type
_entity.pdbx_description
1 polymer ?
#
loop_
_entity_poly.entity_id
_entity_poly.type
_entity_poly.pdbx_seq_one_letter_code
_entity_poly.pdbx_strand_id
1 'polypeptide(L)' 'MKLDNPSVKKININTASADEMKAHPYIKYSLANPIVAYRNEHGLFSKVEDIKNVIAVTDEIYKKIEPYLSLQ' A
#
# COMPACT_ATOMS: atom_id res chain seq x y z
N MET A 1 4.65 -4.21 -32.51
CA MET A 1 4.09 -3.76 -31.22
C MET A 1 5.00 -4.26 -30.12
N LYS A 2 5.77 -3.37 -29.49
CA LYS A 2 6.45 -3.74 -28.24
C LYS A 2 5.33 -3.83 -27.21
N LEU A 3 5.14 -5.00 -26.62
CA LEU A 3 4.36 -5.13 -25.40
C LEU A 3 5.23 -4.50 -24.32
N ASP A 4 5.09 -3.18 -24.13
CA ASP A 4 5.51 -2.53 -22.89
C ASP A 4 4.75 -3.23 -21.77
N ASN A 5 5.41 -4.23 -21.18
CA ASN A 5 5.00 -4.86 -19.94
C ASN A 5 4.67 -3.70 -18.98
N PRO A 6 3.40 -3.43 -18.63
CA PRO A 6 3.09 -2.30 -17.77
C PRO A 6 3.76 -2.64 -16.45
N SER A 7 4.91 -2.02 -16.20
CA SER A 7 5.64 -2.17 -14.95
C SER A 7 4.63 -1.77 -13.89
N VAL A 8 4.12 -2.77 -13.16
CA VAL A 8 3.09 -2.56 -12.13
C VAL A 8 3.66 -1.48 -11.21
N LYS A 9 3.05 -0.29 -11.24
CA LYS A 9 3.55 0.84 -10.46
C LYS A 9 3.31 0.51 -9.00
N LYS A 10 4.40 0.19 -8.30
CA LYS A 10 4.35 -0.08 -6.87
C LYS A 10 4.19 1.22 -6.09
N ILE A 11 3.54 1.12 -4.95
CA ILE A 11 3.25 2.21 -4.03
C ILE A 11 4.15 2.04 -2.82
N ASN A 12 5.01 3.02 -2.58
CA ASN A 12 5.85 3.03 -1.40
C ASN A 12 5.00 3.33 -0.15
N ILE A 13 4.81 2.33 0.71
CA ILE A 13 3.94 2.47 1.89
C ILE A 13 4.53 3.36 3.00
N ASN A 14 5.83 3.66 2.93
CA ASN A 14 6.51 4.55 3.87
C ASN A 14 6.49 6.02 3.43
N THR A 15 6.40 6.30 2.13
CA THR A 15 6.51 7.67 1.59
C THR A 15 5.28 8.16 0.86
N ALA A 16 4.48 7.28 0.24
CA ALA A 16 3.29 7.69 -0.50
C ALA A 16 2.30 8.40 0.42
N SER A 17 1.73 9.50 -0.06
CA SER A 17 0.60 10.18 0.55
C SER A 17 -0.68 9.36 0.45
N ALA A 18 -1.67 9.69 1.28
CA ALA A 18 -2.98 9.06 1.16
C ALA A 18 -3.58 9.26 -0.25
N ASP A 19 -3.39 10.44 -0.86
CA ASP A 19 -3.85 10.74 -2.23
C ASP A 19 -3.21 9.86 -3.30
N GLU A 20 -1.90 9.63 -3.20
CA GLU A 20 -1.20 8.70 -4.11
C GLU A 20 -1.67 7.26 -3.92
N MET A 21 -1.90 6.83 -2.68
CA MET A 21 -2.45 5.51 -2.39
C MET A 21 -3.88 5.34 -2.96
N LYS A 22 -4.73 6.35 -2.79
CA LYS A 22 -6.14 6.36 -3.26
C LYS A 22 -6.30 6.28 -4.78
N ALA A 23 -5.26 6.67 -5.53
CA ALA A 23 -5.24 6.51 -6.98
C ALA A 23 -5.26 5.03 -7.42
N HIS A 24 -4.96 4.10 -6.52
CA HIS A 24 -5.00 2.67 -6.80
C HIS A 24 -6.45 2.11 -6.75
N PRO A 25 -6.85 1.24 -7.68
CA PRO A 25 -8.19 0.65 -7.68
C PRO A 25 -8.54 -0.08 -6.38
N TYR A 26 -7.57 -0.77 -5.77
CA TYR A 26 -7.77 -1.58 -4.57
C TYR A 26 -7.47 -0.86 -3.24
N ILE A 27 -6.89 0.35 -3.28
CA ILE A 27 -6.57 1.10 -2.06
C ILE A 27 -7.45 2.35 -2.07
N LYS A 28 -8.51 2.34 -1.27
CA LYS A 28 -9.44 3.48 -1.11
C LYS A 28 -9.15 4.22 0.19
N TYR A 29 -9.93 5.26 0.49
CA TYR A 29 -9.83 6.04 1.74
C TYR A 29 -9.81 5.15 2.99
N SER A 30 -10.62 4.08 3.01
CA SER A 30 -10.70 3.11 4.10
C SER A 30 -9.41 2.33 4.36
N LEU A 31 -8.47 2.31 3.41
CA LEU A 31 -7.15 1.67 3.55
C LEU A 31 -6.04 2.72 3.64
N ALA A 32 -6.04 3.70 2.74
CA ALA A 32 -4.99 4.72 2.67
C ALA A 32 -4.83 5.50 3.99
N ASN A 33 -5.95 5.94 4.59
CA ASN A 33 -5.88 6.74 5.81
C ASN A 33 -5.37 5.91 7.01
N PRO A 34 -5.87 4.69 7.28
CA PRO A 34 -5.30 3.84 8.31
C PRO A 34 -3.83 3.48 8.11
N ILE A 35 -3.37 3.27 6.87
CA ILE A 35 -1.95 2.96 6.58
C ILE A 35 -1.06 4.16 6.96
N VAL A 36 -1.46 5.37 6.53
CA VAL A 36 -0.70 6.60 6.84
C VAL A 36 -0.74 6.91 8.34
N ALA A 37 -1.90 6.74 8.99
CA ALA A 37 -2.02 6.94 10.43
C ALA A 37 -1.12 5.95 11.20
N TYR A 38 -1.17 4.67 10.84
CA TYR A 38 -0.37 3.63 11.49
C TYR A 38 1.12 3.93 11.43
N ARG A 39 1.67 4.32 10.26
CA ARG A 39 3.10 4.62 10.16
C ARG A 39 3.51 5.89 10.90
N ASN A 40 2.59 6.84 11.07
CA ASN A 40 2.83 8.05 11.84
C ASN A 40 2.86 7.76 13.35
N GLU A 41 2.06 6.79 13.82
CA GLU A 41 1.96 6.42 15.24
C GLU A 41 3.03 5.39 15.66
N HIS A 42 3.33 4.42 14.80
CA HIS A 42 4.21 3.28 15.12
C HIS A 42 5.58 3.33 14.43
N GLY A 43 5.79 4.29 13.51
CA GLY A 43 6.99 4.38 12.69
C GLY A 43 6.86 3.65 11.35
N LEU A 44 7.96 3.66 10.58
CA LEU A 44 7.99 3.11 9.23
C LEU A 44 7.87 1.58 9.22
N PHE A 45 7.23 1.05 8.18
CA PHE A 45 7.16 -0.39 7.92
C PHE A 45 8.55 -0.92 7.53
N SER A 46 8.94 -2.06 8.09
CA SER A 46 10.24 -2.70 7.81
C SER A 46 10.14 -3.75 6.70
N LYS A 47 8.95 -4.33 6.51
CA LYS A 47 8.59 -5.24 5.41
C LYS A 47 7.15 -4.98 4.97
N VAL A 48 6.80 -5.35 3.73
CA VAL A 48 5.45 -5.16 3.18
C VAL A 48 4.38 -5.85 4.03
N GLU A 49 4.71 -7.02 4.59
CA GLU A 49 3.81 -7.79 5.46
C GLU A 49 3.36 -7.03 6.72
N ASP A 50 4.17 -6.06 7.20
CA ASP A 50 3.86 -5.30 8.41
C ASP A 50 2.58 -4.46 8.27
N ILE A 51 2.15 -4.21 7.04
CA ILE A 51 0.89 -3.51 6.75
C ILE A 51 -0.33 -4.28 7.26
N LYS A 52 -0.21 -5.59 7.54
CA LYS A 52 -1.27 -6.39 8.19
C LYS A 52 -1.55 -5.96 9.64
N ASN A 53 -0.64 -5.22 10.27
CA ASN A 53 -0.87 -4.66 11.60
C ASN A 53 -1.83 -3.46 11.56
N VAL A 54 -2.12 -2.93 10.38
CA VAL A 54 -3.12 -1.88 10.18
C VAL A 54 -4.50 -2.50 10.28
N ILE A 55 -5.35 -2.02 11.19
CA ILE A 55 -6.68 -2.59 11.49
C ILE A 55 -7.59 -2.77 10.25
N ALA A 56 -7.41 -1.93 9.23
CA ALA A 56 -8.20 -1.99 8.00
C ALA A 56 -7.71 -3.05 7.00
N VAL A 57 -6.54 -3.66 7.23
CA VAL A 57 -5.93 -4.61 6.31
C VAL A 57 -6.16 -6.04 6.80
N THR A 58 -7.21 -6.67 6.30
CA THR A 58 -7.44 -8.10 6.48
C THR A 58 -6.50 -8.93 5.59
N ASP A 59 -6.36 -10.23 5.86
CA ASP A 59 -5.58 -11.13 4.99
C ASP A 59 -6.09 -11.18 3.54
N GLU A 60 -7.40 -11.05 3.34
CA GLU A 60 -7.99 -10.99 2.00
C GLU A 60 -7.59 -9.70 1.27
N ILE A 61 -7.63 -8.56 1.96
CA ILE A 61 -7.22 -7.27 1.41
C ILE A 61 -5.73 -7.30 1.09
N TYR A 62 -4.91 -7.79 2.03
CA TYR A 62 -3.47 -7.91 1.87
C TYR A 62 -3.11 -8.65 0.58
N LYS A 63 -3.71 -9.83 0.34
CA LYS A 63 -3.46 -10.61 -0.88
C LYS A 63 -3.80 -9.84 -2.17
N LYS A 64 -4.78 -8.93 -2.13
CA LYS A 64 -5.16 -8.11 -3.30
C LYS A 64 -4.20 -6.95 -3.52
N ILE A 65 -3.63 -6.37 -2.46
CA ILE A 65 -2.80 -5.16 -2.57
C ILE A 65 -1.29 -5.44 -2.57
N GLU A 66 -0.83 -6.54 -1.95
CA GLU A 66 0.57 -6.93 -1.81
C GLU A 66 1.40 -6.82 -3.10
N PRO A 67 0.92 -7.26 -4.28
CA PRO A 67 1.68 -7.15 -5.53
C PRO A 67 2.03 -5.71 -5.93
N TYR A 68 1.30 -4.74 -5.38
CA TYR A 68 1.37 -3.31 -5.69
C TYR A 68 2.09 -2.50 -4.61
N LEU A 69 2.60 -3.11 -3.54
CA LEU A 69 3.27 -2.40 -2.44
C LEU A 69 4.80 -2.49 -2.55
N SER A 70 5.48 -1.44 -2.09
CA SER A 70 6.96 -1.38 -1.95
C SER A 70 7.36 -0.61 -0.69
N LEU A 71 8.64 -0.73 -0.33
CA LEU A 71 9.30 0.10 0.70
C LEU A 71 10.34 1.08 0.15
N GLN A 72 10.65 0.97 -1.15
CA GLN A 72 11.65 1.75 -1.87
C GLN A 72 11.10 3.10 -2.34
#